data_AF-A0A3D4KXE9-F1
#
_entry.id   AF-A0A3D4KXE9-F1
#
_cell.length_a   1.000
_cell.length_b   1.000
_cell.length_c   1.000
_cell.angle_alpha   90.00
_cell.angle_beta   90.00
_cell.angle_gamma   90.00
#
_symmetry.space_group_name_H-M   'P 1'
#
loop_
_entity.id
_entity.type
_entity.pdbx_description
1 polymer ?
#
loop_
_entity_poly.entity_id
_entity_poly.type
_entity_poly.pdbx_seq_one_letter_code
_entity_poly.pdbx_strand_id
1 'polypeptide(L)'
;VIISGIAFTAVFAGFWHLLHAVDLSAFIFLFAAGAVILFVLRRETADLIRPLISPGGMRLTLVLLLSVFVVISAAEAHDWDTYLYHAQAVRWMETYRVVPGLANFHKRFGYNSALMPLHALMSMSFTGHPIHIVNGFVSFIIIS
;
A
#
# COMPACT_ATOMS: atom_id res chain seq x y z
N VAL A 1 4.08 -10.88 -11.51
CA VAL A 1 3.35 -9.61 -11.78
C VAL A 1 2.92 -8.92 -10.49
N ILE A 2 2.22 -9.58 -9.57
CA ILE A 2 1.74 -8.95 -8.32
C ILE A 2 2.91 -8.54 -7.40
N ILE A 3 3.84 -9.45 -7.10
CA ILE A 3 5.02 -9.17 -6.25
C ILE A 3 5.87 -8.04 -6.84
N SER A 4 6.09 -8.05 -8.16
CA SER A 4 6.81 -6.98 -8.86
C SER A 4 6.09 -5.63 -8.78
N GLY A 5 4.75 -5.62 -8.79
CA GLY A 5 3.96 -4.41 -8.59
C GLY A 5 4.10 -3.85 -7.18
N ILE A 6 4.07 -4.71 -6.16
CA ILE A 6 4.24 -4.33 -4.75
C ILE A 6 5.66 -3.82 -4.49
N ALA A 7 6.67 -4.50 -5.05
CA ALA A 7 8.05 -4.05 -4.95
C ALA A 7 8.23 -2.67 -5.60
N PHE A 8 7.63 -2.46 -6.78
CA PHE A 8 7.63 -1.15 -7.44
C PHE A 8 6.96 -0.07 -6.59
N THR A 9 5.77 -0.31 -6.04
CA THR A 9 5.07 0.69 -5.23
C THR A 9 5.79 0.99 -3.92
N ALA A 10 6.43 0.00 -3.29
CA ALA A 10 7.27 0.19 -2.11
C ALA A 10 8.49 1.07 -2.41
N VAL A 11 9.17 0.81 -3.54
CA VAL A 11 10.30 1.62 -4.00
C VAL A 11 9.85 3.03 -4.32
N PHE A 12 8.77 3.18 -5.08
CA PHE A 12 8.17 4.48 -5.41
C PHE A 12 7.85 5.27 -4.14
N ALA A 13 7.13 4.68 -3.18
CA ALA A 13 6.76 5.35 -1.93
C ALA A 13 8.00 5.78 -1.14
N GLY A 14 9.04 4.95 -1.11
CA GLY A 14 10.32 5.29 -0.46
C GLY A 14 10.97 6.51 -1.09
N PHE A 15 11.09 6.56 -2.42
CA PHE A 15 11.65 7.72 -3.13
C PHE A 15 10.77 8.96 -3.00
N TRP A 16 9.44 8.80 -3.08
CA TRP A 16 8.49 9.89 -2.90
C TRP A 16 8.65 10.54 -1.53
N HIS A 17 8.75 9.72 -0.48
CA HIS A 17 8.88 10.19 0.91
C HIS A 17 10.14 11.06 1.14
N LEU A 18 11.22 10.85 0.37
CA LEU A 18 12.42 11.68 0.44
C LEU A 18 12.12 13.16 0.11
N LEU A 19 11.16 13.40 -0.78
CA LEU A 19 10.86 14.71 -1.34
C LEU A 19 9.57 15.30 -0.75
N HIS A 20 8.55 14.46 -0.58
CA HIS A 20 7.19 14.85 -0.21
C HIS A 20 6.62 13.94 0.90
N ALA A 21 5.53 14.36 1.53
CA ALA A 21 4.74 13.46 2.37
C ALA A 21 4.05 12.41 1.48
N VAL A 22 3.84 11.21 2.01
CA VAL A 22 3.11 10.14 1.32
C VAL A 22 1.60 10.34 1.56
N ASP A 23 1.06 11.36 0.89
CA ASP A 23 -0.33 11.79 1.00
C ASP A 23 -1.08 11.63 -0.34
N LEU A 24 -2.20 12.31 -0.50
CA LEU A 24 -3.01 12.30 -1.73
C LEU A 24 -2.20 12.60 -3.00
N SER A 25 -1.14 13.41 -2.92
CA SER A 25 -0.28 13.73 -4.07
C SER A 25 0.45 12.51 -4.62
N ALA A 26 0.91 11.60 -3.75
CA ALA A 26 1.54 10.34 -4.14
C ALA A 26 0.57 9.45 -4.92
N PHE A 27 -0.70 9.41 -4.47
CA PHE A 27 -1.77 8.68 -5.15
C PHE A 27 -2.08 9.25 -6.52
N ILE A 28 -2.28 10.57 -6.62
CA ILE A 28 -2.57 11.25 -7.89
C ILE A 28 -1.47 10.95 -8.90
N PHE A 29 -0.20 11.06 -8.49
CA PHE A 29 0.94 10.75 -9.35
C PHE A 29 0.94 9.29 -9.81
N LEU A 30 0.78 8.34 -8.89
CA LEU A 30 0.81 6.92 -9.21
C LEU A 30 -0.36 6.52 -10.14
N PHE A 31 -1.57 7.04 -9.90
CA PHE A 31 -2.73 6.81 -10.76
C PHE A 31 -2.55 7.44 -12.15
N ALA A 32 -2.02 8.66 -12.23
CA ALA A 32 -1.75 9.32 -13.51
C ALA A 32 -0.71 8.52 -14.32
N ALA A 33 0.39 8.10 -13.69
CA ALA A 33 1.42 7.28 -14.32
C ALA A 33 0.83 5.92 -14.78
N GLY A 34 0.06 5.26 -13.93
CA GLY A 34 -0.63 4.01 -14.27
C GLY A 34 -1.60 4.16 -15.44
N ALA A 35 -2.39 5.24 -15.46
CA ALA A 35 -3.32 5.54 -16.55
C ALA A 35 -2.59 5.79 -17.87
N VAL A 36 -1.46 6.50 -17.86
CA VAL A 36 -0.62 6.71 -19.04
C VAL A 36 -0.06 5.38 -19.54
N ILE A 37 0.48 4.53 -18.67
CA ILE A 37 1.00 3.21 -19.04
C ILE A 37 -0.10 2.35 -19.65
N LEU A 38 -1.28 2.30 -19.01
CA LEU A 38 -2.44 1.57 -19.52
C LEU A 38 -2.90 2.12 -20.87
N PHE A 39 -2.90 3.43 -21.06
CA PHE A 39 -3.26 4.05 -22.34
C PHE A 39 -2.27 3.68 -23.44
N VAL A 40 -0.97 3.73 -23.16
CA VAL A 40 0.09 3.37 -24.13
C VAL A 40 0.02 1.89 -24.48
N LEU A 41 -0.12 1.02 -23.48
CA LEU A 41 -0.12 -0.44 -23.63
C LEU A 41 -1.54 -1.02 -23.83
N ARG A 42 -2.56 -0.19 -24.08
CA ARG A 42 -3.97 -0.59 -24.12
C ARG A 42 -4.29 -1.77 -25.05
N ARG A 43 -3.51 -1.93 -26.12
CA ARG A 43 -3.68 -3.01 -27.10
C ARG A 43 -3.12 -4.33 -26.58
N GLU A 44 -2.01 -4.28 -25.85
CA GLU A 44 -1.35 -5.45 -25.26
C GLU A 44 -2.03 -5.90 -23.97
N THR A 45 -2.57 -4.95 -23.19
CA THR A 45 -3.27 -5.24 -21.93
C THR A 45 -4.70 -5.72 -22.13
N ALA A 46 -5.35 -5.39 -23.24
CA ALA A 46 -6.73 -5.83 -23.53
C ALA A 46 -6.87 -7.36 -23.49
N ASP A 47 -5.89 -8.09 -24.02
CA ASP A 47 -5.90 -9.55 -24.06
C ASP A 47 -5.61 -10.18 -22.68
N LEU A 48 -4.88 -9.48 -21.80
CA LEU A 48 -4.63 -9.91 -20.43
C LEU A 48 -5.85 -9.74 -19.51
N ILE A 49 -6.70 -8.74 -19.78
CA ILE A 49 -7.86 -8.40 -18.93
C ILE A 49 -9.12 -9.18 -19.37
N ARG A 50 -9.21 -9.55 -20.64
CA ARG A 50 -10.35 -10.30 -21.22
C ARG A 50 -10.77 -11.56 -20.44
N PRO A 51 -9.86 -12.40 -19.91
CA PRO A 51 -10.22 -13.59 -19.13
C PRO A 51 -10.78 -13.27 -17.74
N LEU A 52 -10.33 -12.15 -17.14
CA LEU A 52 -10.74 -11.70 -15.80
C LEU A 52 -12.21 -11.25 -15.75
N ILE A 53 -12.80 -10.90 -16.89
CA ILE A 53 -14.18 -10.42 -17.02
C ILE A 53 -15.14 -11.58 -17.38
N SER A 54 -14.62 -12.80 -17.61
CA SER A 54 -15.47 -13.95 -17.93
C SER A 54 -16.24 -14.45 -16.69
N PRO A 55 -17.58 -14.57 -16.74
CA PRO A 55 -18.36 -15.02 -15.59
C PRO A 55 -18.26 -16.55 -15.44
N GLY A 56 -17.22 -17.01 -14.74
CA GLY A 56 -17.07 -18.40 -14.29
C GLY A 56 -17.44 -18.55 -12.81
N GLY A 57 -18.10 -19.65 -12.44
CA GLY A 57 -18.72 -19.91 -11.14
C GLY A 57 -17.77 -20.06 -9.94
N MET A 58 -17.10 -18.98 -9.54
CA MET A 58 -16.33 -18.89 -8.29
C MET A 58 -16.71 -17.61 -7.51
N ARG A 59 -18.02 -17.36 -7.36
CA ARG A 59 -18.52 -16.13 -6.71
C ARG A 59 -18.44 -16.21 -5.19
N LEU A 60 -18.83 -17.34 -4.59
CA LEU A 60 -18.94 -17.44 -3.14
C LEU A 60 -17.57 -17.48 -2.44
N THR A 61 -16.63 -18.31 -2.92
CA THR A 61 -15.27 -18.37 -2.36
C THR A 61 -14.55 -17.03 -2.48
N LEU A 62 -14.69 -16.36 -3.62
CA LEU A 62 -14.04 -15.07 -3.87
C LEU A 62 -14.68 -13.95 -3.04
N VAL A 63 -16.01 -13.98 -2.86
CA VAL A 63 -16.71 -13.10 -1.91
C VAL A 63 -16.23 -13.36 -0.49
N LEU A 64 -16.14 -14.61 -0.03
CA LEU A 64 -15.69 -14.93 1.33
C LEU A 64 -14.25 -14.48 1.58
N LEU A 65 -13.34 -14.73 0.64
CA LEU A 65 -11.95 -14.27 0.77
C LEU A 65 -11.84 -12.74 0.74
N LEU A 66 -12.64 -12.05 -0.09
CA LEU A 66 -12.72 -10.59 -0.08
C LEU A 66 -13.31 -10.04 1.22
N SER A 67 -14.31 -10.71 1.80
CA SER A 67 -14.87 -10.35 3.11
C SER A 67 -13.81 -10.44 4.20
N VAL A 68 -13.05 -11.54 4.23
CA VAL A 68 -11.94 -11.74 5.19
C VAL A 68 -10.86 -10.67 4.97
N PHE A 69 -10.49 -10.39 3.72
CA PHE A 69 -9.55 -9.32 3.37
C PHE A 69 -10.01 -7.94 3.89
N VAL A 70 -11.29 -7.58 3.71
CA VAL A 70 -11.85 -6.31 4.17
C VAL A 70 -11.83 -6.24 5.69
N VAL A 71 -12.28 -7.30 6.38
CA VAL A 71 -12.30 -7.35 7.85
C VAL A 71 -10.89 -7.17 8.42
N ILE A 72 -9.90 -7.88 7.88
CA ILE A 72 -8.51 -7.78 8.36
C ILE A 72 -7.89 -6.42 8.01
N SER A 73 -8.20 -5.85 6.83
CA SER A 73 -7.70 -4.52 6.44
C SER A 73 -8.24 -3.40 7.33
N ALA A 74 -9.45 -3.57 7.87
CA ALA A 74 -10.09 -2.62 8.78
C ALA A 74 -9.80 -2.89 10.27
N ALA A 75 -9.17 -4.02 10.58
CA ALA A 75 -8.84 -4.39 11.96
C ALA A 75 -7.67 -3.57 12.50
N GLU A 76 -7.73 -3.26 13.80
CA GLU A 76 -6.61 -2.65 14.50
C GLU A 76 -5.46 -3.66 14.66
N ALA A 77 -4.25 -3.23 14.33
CA ALA A 77 -3.05 -4.03 14.50
C ALA A 77 -2.68 -4.11 15.99
N HIS A 78 -2.79 -5.31 16.57
CA HIS A 78 -2.46 -5.60 17.96
C HIS A 78 -1.05 -6.22 18.07
N ASP A 79 -0.03 -5.42 17.77
CA ASP A 79 1.36 -5.85 17.88
C ASP A 79 2.17 -4.82 18.70
N TRP A 80 3.05 -5.33 19.57
CA TRP A 80 3.82 -4.50 20.49
C TRP A 80 4.65 -3.45 19.74
N ASP A 81 5.33 -3.85 18.67
CA ASP A 81 6.16 -2.94 17.87
C ASP A 81 5.30 -1.94 17.10
N THR A 82 4.06 -2.31 16.77
CA THR A 82 3.12 -1.42 16.07
C THR A 82 2.77 -0.19 16.90
N TYR A 83 2.42 -0.40 18.17
CA TYR A 83 2.17 0.71 19.10
C TYR A 83 3.45 1.44 19.49
N LEU A 84 4.58 0.74 19.49
CA LEU A 84 5.86 1.29 19.94
C LEU A 84 6.50 2.23 18.92
N TYR A 85 6.41 1.92 17.62
CA TYR A 85 7.01 2.75 16.58
C TYR A 85 6.41 2.64 15.19
N HIS A 86 5.88 1.50 14.74
CA HIS A 86 5.49 1.38 13.33
C HIS A 86 4.39 2.36 12.97
N ALA A 87 3.33 2.45 13.78
CA ALA A 87 2.23 3.37 13.52
C ALA A 87 2.70 4.85 13.52
N GLN A 88 3.64 5.18 14.41
CA GLN A 88 4.20 6.52 14.51
C GLN A 88 5.07 6.86 13.30
N ALA A 89 5.89 5.90 12.84
CA ALA A 89 6.73 6.05 11.66
C ALA A 89 5.88 6.19 10.40
N VAL A 90 4.88 5.32 10.21
CA VAL A 90 3.92 5.43 9.09
C VAL A 90 3.22 6.79 9.11
N ARG A 91 2.69 7.21 10.26
CA ARG A 91 2.00 8.51 10.38
C ARG A 91 2.93 9.68 10.10
N TRP A 92 4.20 9.60 10.48
CA TRP A 92 5.20 10.60 10.12
C TRP A 92 5.36 10.68 8.61
N MET A 93 5.49 9.53 7.92
CA MET A 93 5.63 9.46 6.46
C MET A 93 4.45 10.05 5.72
N GLU A 94 3.24 9.84 6.25
CA GLU A 94 1.99 10.39 5.70
C GLU A 94 1.88 11.90 5.87
N THR A 95 2.48 12.45 6.94
CA THR A 95 2.29 13.86 7.31
C THR A 95 3.45 14.75 6.85
N TYR A 96 4.66 14.20 6.79
CA TYR A 96 5.89 14.95 6.53
C TYR A 96 6.78 14.22 5.53
N ARG A 97 7.60 14.99 4.81
CA ARG A 97 8.76 14.46 4.08
C ARG A 97 9.85 13.98 5.06
N VAL A 98 10.81 13.21 4.56
CA VAL A 98 12.00 12.84 5.35
C VAL A 98 12.71 14.10 5.85
N VAL A 99 13.04 14.10 7.15
CA VAL A 99 13.87 15.12 7.78
C VAL A 99 15.27 14.53 8.03
N PRO A 100 16.32 15.03 7.36
CA PRO A 100 17.69 14.57 7.60
C PRO A 100 18.07 14.72 9.07
N GLY A 101 18.64 13.67 9.67
CA GLY A 101 19.03 13.66 11.08
C GLY A 101 17.91 13.36 12.08
N LEU A 102 16.66 13.10 11.66
CA LEU A 102 15.55 12.74 12.54
C LEU A 102 15.87 11.53 13.45
N ALA A 103 16.58 10.54 12.90
CA ALA A 103 17.02 9.36 13.63
C ALA A 103 17.99 9.66 14.79
N ASN A 104 18.71 10.81 14.76
CA ASN A 104 19.58 11.22 15.85
C ASN A 104 18.79 11.71 17.08
N PHE A 105 17.59 12.26 16.87
CA PHE A 105 16.70 12.68 17.95
C PHE A 105 15.87 11.53 18.49
N HIS A 106 15.41 10.65 17.60
CA HIS A 106 14.62 9.49 17.99
C HIS A 106 14.94 8.30 17.08
N LYS A 107 15.75 7.38 17.60
CA LYS A 107 16.35 6.25 16.85
C LYS A 107 15.33 5.40 16.09
N ARG A 108 14.10 5.29 16.59
CA ARG A 108 13.05 4.47 15.97
C ARG A 108 12.54 5.03 14.63
N PHE A 109 12.71 6.33 14.38
CA PHE A 109 12.49 6.90 13.04
C PHE A 109 13.65 6.61 12.07
N GLY A 110 14.75 6.04 12.55
CA GLY A 110 15.86 5.55 11.73
C GLY A 110 15.71 4.09 11.30
N TYR A 111 14.64 3.39 11.72
CA TYR A 111 14.40 2.02 11.30
C TYR A 111 14.02 1.97 9.82
N ASN A 112 14.73 1.13 9.06
CA ASN A 112 14.65 1.09 7.61
C ASN A 112 13.94 -0.19 7.14
N SER A 113 12.62 -0.12 7.00
CA SER A 113 11.83 -1.13 6.31
C SER A 113 11.11 -0.49 5.14
N ALA A 114 11.29 -1.04 3.93
CA ALA A 114 10.56 -0.62 2.73
C ALA A 114 9.04 -0.90 2.82
N LEU A 115 8.61 -1.71 3.80
CA LEU A 115 7.19 -1.90 4.09
C LEU A 115 6.57 -0.65 4.72
N MET A 116 7.31 0.14 5.49
CA MET A 116 6.77 1.33 6.15
C MET A 116 6.22 2.38 5.17
N PRO A 117 6.97 2.81 4.14
CA PRO A 117 6.44 3.73 3.13
C PRO A 117 5.35 3.07 2.28
N LEU A 118 5.39 1.75 2.08
CA LEU A 118 4.29 1.02 1.43
C LEU A 118 3.01 1.07 2.27
N HIS A 119 3.10 0.91 3.60
CA HIS A 119 1.98 1.06 4.52
C HIS A 119 1.41 2.49 4.46
N ALA A 120 2.27 3.51 4.48
CA ALA A 120 1.86 4.91 4.32
C ALA A 120 1.15 5.16 2.98
N LEU A 121 1.68 4.61 1.88
CA LEU A 121 1.07 4.74 0.55
C LEU A 121 -0.26 4.01 0.46
N MET A 122 -0.46 2.90 1.18
CA MET A 122 -1.68 2.10 1.09
C MET A 122 -2.69 2.42 2.20
N SER A 123 -2.38 3.35 3.10
CA SER A 123 -3.24 3.65 4.25
C SER A 123 -4.43 4.52 3.93
N MET A 124 -4.36 5.32 2.86
CA MET A 124 -5.35 6.36 2.54
C MET A 124 -5.62 7.31 3.73
N SER A 125 -4.61 7.59 4.56
CA SER A 125 -4.76 8.42 5.77
C SER A 125 -5.36 9.81 5.55
N PHE A 126 -5.26 10.34 4.33
CA PHE A 126 -5.91 11.59 3.91
C PHE A 126 -7.45 11.56 4.02
N THR A 127 -8.06 10.37 4.13
CA THR A 127 -9.51 10.19 4.35
C THR A 127 -9.93 10.34 5.82
N GLY A 128 -8.98 10.52 6.73
CA GLY A 128 -9.22 10.66 8.18
C GLY A 128 -9.18 9.33 8.95
N HIS A 129 -9.39 8.20 8.28
CA HIS A 129 -9.32 6.87 8.87
C HIS A 129 -8.33 5.99 8.09
N PRO A 130 -7.09 5.81 8.59
CA PRO A 130 -6.10 4.96 7.94
C PRO A 130 -6.59 3.50 7.86
N ILE A 131 -6.48 2.90 6.67
CA ILE A 131 -6.87 1.51 6.39
C ILE A 131 -5.60 0.67 6.24
N HIS A 132 -5.51 -0.48 6.88
CA HIS A 132 -4.31 -1.32 6.85
C HIS A 132 -4.35 -2.34 5.70
N ILE A 133 -4.52 -1.86 4.46
CA ILE A 133 -4.71 -2.69 3.25
C ILE A 133 -3.59 -3.71 3.05
N VAL A 134 -2.35 -3.35 3.40
CA VAL A 134 -1.19 -4.26 3.31
C VAL A 134 -1.37 -5.49 4.21
N ASN A 135 -1.96 -5.33 5.40
CA ASN A 135 -2.22 -6.44 6.32
C ASN A 135 -3.25 -7.40 5.74
N GLY A 136 -4.38 -6.87 5.26
CA GLY A 136 -5.41 -7.70 4.62
C GLY A 136 -4.87 -8.42 3.39
N PHE A 137 -4.02 -7.78 2.59
CA PHE A 137 -3.43 -8.38 1.41
C PHE A 137 -2.49 -9.54 1.73
N VAL A 138 -1.61 -9.37 2.73
CA VAL A 138 -0.73 -10.46 3.20
C VAL A 138 -1.54 -11.62 3.76
N SER A 139 -2.56 -11.33 4.58
CA SER A 139 -3.45 -12.37 5.11
C SER A 139 -4.21 -13.11 4.03
N PHE A 140 -4.68 -12.41 2.99
CA PHE A 140 -5.33 -13.05 1.84
C PHE A 140 -4.38 -14.03 1.16
N ILE A 141 -3.13 -13.66 0.88
CA ILE A 141 -2.14 -14.57 0.27
C ILE A 141 -1.90 -15.82 1.13
N ILE A 142 -1.84 -15.65 2.46
CA ILE A 142 -1.55 -16.76 3.37
C ILE A 142 -2.73 -17.77 3.40
N ILE A 143 -3.96 -17.29 3.19
CA ILE A 143 -5.18 -18.09 3.33
C ILE A 143 -5.69 -18.63 1.97
N SER A 144 -5.30 -18.01 0.85
CA SER A 144 -5.67 -18.39 -0.52
C SER A 144 -4.82 -19.52 -1.09
#